data_AF-A0AAE9TIK0-F1
#
_entry.id   AF-A0AAE9TIK0-F1
#
_cell.length_a   1.000
_cell.length_b   1.000
_cell.length_c   1.000
_cell.angle_alpha   90.00
_cell.angle_beta   90.00
_cell.angle_gamma   90.00
#
_symmetry.space_group_name_H-M   'P 1'
#
loop_
_entity.id
_entity.type
_entity.pdbx_description
1 polymer ?
#
loop_
_entity_poly.entity_id
_entity_poly.type
_entity_poly.pdbx_seq_one_letter_code
_entity_poly.pdbx_strand_id
1 'polypeptide(L)' 'MKKGYSAIIAVFLLVSVLSFWPTPSSVVAAAASPKLADGTYTLKYNILKAENDSVSMANDYFEKPAKLYVKKVK' A
#
# COMPACT_ATOMS: atom_id res chain seq x y z
N MET A 1 56.69 9.51 -2.58
CA MET A 1 55.25 9.46 -2.26
C MET A 1 54.69 8.14 -2.81
N LYS A 2 53.65 7.53 -2.21
CA LYS A 2 52.78 6.49 -2.84
C LYS A 2 53.11 4.98 -2.67
N LYS A 3 53.97 4.49 -1.77
CA LYS A 3 54.07 3.02 -1.53
C LYS A 3 53.12 2.48 -0.44
N GLY A 4 52.83 3.25 0.60
CA GLY A 4 51.89 2.85 1.67
C GLY A 4 50.42 3.11 1.36
N TYR A 5 50.12 4.23 0.68
CA TYR A 5 48.74 4.61 0.36
C TYR A 5 48.06 3.67 -0.64
N SER A 6 48.81 2.97 -1.49
CA SER A 6 48.23 2.05 -2.49
C SER A 6 47.55 0.85 -1.83
N ALA A 7 48.13 0.29 -0.77
CA ALA A 7 47.54 -0.82 -0.02
C ALA A 7 46.30 -0.36 0.76
N ILE A 8 46.34 0.84 1.35
CA ILE A 8 45.21 1.40 2.10
C ILE A 8 44.05 1.74 1.15
N ILE A 9 44.33 2.30 -0.04
CA ILE A 9 43.32 2.56 -1.08
C ILE A 9 42.74 1.26 -1.62
N ALA A 10 43.55 0.21 -1.81
CA ALA A 10 43.07 -1.09 -2.26
C ALA A 10 42.15 -1.77 -1.23
N VAL A 11 42.46 -1.67 0.06
CA VAL A 11 41.60 -2.20 1.14
C VAL A 11 40.30 -1.37 1.26
N PHE A 12 40.37 -0.05 1.10
CA PHE A 12 39.19 0.81 1.13
C PHE A 12 38.27 0.58 -0.09
N LEU A 13 38.85 0.33 -1.27
CA LEU A 13 38.10 -0.06 -2.47
C LEU A 13 37.49 -1.46 -2.34
N LEU A 14 38.19 -2.42 -1.73
CA LEU A 14 37.65 -3.76 -1.48
C LEU A 14 36.45 -3.71 -0.53
N VAL A 15 36.55 -2.95 0.58
CA VAL A 15 35.46 -2.80 1.55
C VAL A 15 34.25 -2.07 0.94
N SER A 16 34.48 -1.08 0.06
CA SER A 16 33.39 -0.36 -0.62
C SER A 16 32.59 -1.22 -1.60
N VAL A 17 33.18 -2.28 -2.17
CA VAL A 17 32.50 -3.19 -3.10
C VAL A 17 31.68 -4.25 -2.35
N LEU A 18 32.04 -4.60 -1.12
CA LEU A 18 31.27 -5.54 -0.29
C LEU A 18 30.03 -4.92 0.38
N SER A 19 29.94 -3.59 0.51
CA SER A 19 28.75 -2.91 1.04
C SER A 19 27.70 -2.57 -0.02
N PHE A 20 27.99 -2.82 -1.29
CA PHE A 20 27.07 -2.59 -2.40
C PHE A 20 26.50 -3.91 -2.93
N TRP A 21 25.98 -4.74 -2.02
CA TRP A 21 25.09 -5.80 -2.47
C TRP A 21 23.78 -5.19 -2.95
N PRO A 22 23.28 -5.60 -4.13
CA PRO A 22 21.96 -5.20 -4.56
C PRO A 22 20.97 -5.79 -3.56
N THR A 23 20.46 -4.95 -2.66
CA THR A 23 19.25 -5.30 -1.92
C THR A 23 18.20 -5.58 -2.97
N PRO A 24 17.52 -6.74 -2.97
CA PRO A 24 16.43 -6.98 -3.90
C PRO A 24 15.43 -5.85 -3.71
N SER A 25 15.43 -4.94 -4.68
CA SER A 25 14.46 -3.86 -4.79
C SER A 25 13.11 -4.54 -4.70
N SER A 26 12.42 -4.24 -3.59
CA SER A 26 11.12 -4.79 -3.25
C SER A 26 10.26 -4.84 -4.49
N VAL A 27 9.94 -6.05 -4.93
CA VAL A 27 8.90 -6.26 -5.93
C VAL A 27 7.69 -5.49 -5.45
N VAL A 28 7.35 -4.40 -6.13
CA VAL A 28 6.03 -3.81 -5.99
C VAL A 28 5.11 -4.84 -6.62
N ALA A 29 4.69 -5.81 -5.81
CA ALA A 29 3.58 -6.67 -6.14
C ALA A 29 2.46 -5.71 -6.52
N ALA A 30 2.10 -5.70 -7.81
CA ALA A 30 0.93 -4.99 -8.27
C ALA A 30 -0.19 -5.37 -7.32
N ALA A 31 -0.65 -4.40 -6.52
CA ALA A 31 -1.68 -4.64 -5.54
C ALA A 31 -2.94 -5.00 -6.31
N ALA A 32 -3.12 -6.28 -6.58
CA ALA A 32 -4.36 -6.82 -7.06
C ALA A 32 -5.37 -6.47 -5.96
N SER A 33 -6.27 -5.52 -6.25
CA SER A 33 -7.35 -5.17 -5.35
C SER A 33 -8.01 -6.49 -4.93
N PRO A 34 -8.06 -6.81 -3.63
CA PRO A 34 -8.60 -8.09 -3.19
C PRO A 34 -10.01 -8.20 -3.73
N LYS A 35 -10.23 -9.15 -4.64
CA LYS A 35 -11.55 -9.39 -5.19
C LYS A 35 -12.40 -9.94 -4.05
N LEU A 36 -13.40 -9.16 -3.64
CA LEU A 36 -14.36 -9.62 -2.64
C LEU A 36 -14.95 -10.95 -3.12
N ALA A 37 -14.93 -11.95 -2.24
CA ALA A 37 -15.55 -13.22 -2.50
C ALA A 37 -17.07 -13.05 -2.63
N ASP A 38 -17.72 -14.00 -3.29
CA ASP A 38 -19.17 -14.02 -3.36
C ASP A 38 -19.75 -14.19 -1.94
N GLY A 39 -20.69 -13.34 -1.58
CA GLY A 39 -21.19 -13.28 -0.20
C GLY A 39 -22.04 -12.05 0.09
N THR A 40 -22.60 -12.03 1.31
CA THR A 40 -23.32 -10.88 1.83
C THR A 40 -22.48 -10.20 2.89
N TYR A 41 -22.26 -8.89 2.73
CA TYR A 41 -21.47 -8.07 3.63
C TYR A 41 -22.33 -6.98 4.23
N THR A 42 -21.95 -6.51 5.41
CA THR A 42 -22.61 -5.42 6.09
C THR A 42 -21.69 -4.20 6.11
N LEU A 43 -22.16 -3.09 5.55
CA LEU A 43 -21.40 -1.86 5.40
C LEU A 43 -21.99 -0.76 6.28
N LYS A 44 -21.11 -0.10 7.04
CA LYS A 44 -21.43 1.17 7.70
C LYS A 44 -21.21 2.29 6.69
N TYR A 45 -22.18 3.19 6.58
CA TYR A 45 -22.10 4.34 5.68
C TYR A 45 -22.76 5.55 6.35
N ASN A 46 -22.31 6.73 5.95
CA ASN A 46 -22.92 8.00 6.32
C ASN A 46 -23.40 8.71 5.06
N ILE A 47 -24.55 9.37 5.13
CA ILE A 47 -25.02 10.25 4.07
C ILE A 47 -24.44 11.63 4.33
N LEU A 48 -23.67 12.16 3.38
CA LEU A 48 -23.05 13.48 3.47
C LEU A 48 -23.89 14.54 2.78
N LYS A 49 -23.59 15.80 3.04
CA LYS A 49 -24.18 16.93 2.31
C LYS A 49 -23.64 16.97 0.88
N ALA A 50 -24.36 17.63 -0.02
CA ALA A 50 -23.92 17.75 -1.41
C ALA A 50 -22.71 18.67 -1.54
N GLU A 51 -22.69 19.77 -0.78
CA GLU A 51 -21.62 20.78 -0.88
C GLU A 51 -20.39 20.50 -0.01
N ASN A 52 -20.47 19.56 0.95
CA ASN A 52 -19.37 19.27 1.86
C ASN A 52 -19.47 17.88 2.53
N ASP A 53 -18.36 17.46 3.14
CA ASP A 53 -18.22 16.17 3.80
C ASP A 53 -18.88 16.09 5.20
N SER A 54 -19.76 17.03 5.56
CA SER A 54 -20.53 16.93 6.81
C SER A 54 -21.67 15.94 6.64
N VAL A 55 -22.03 15.26 7.72
CA VAL A 55 -23.20 14.37 7.74
C VAL A 55 -24.48 15.18 7.47
N SER A 56 -25.29 14.70 6.54
CA SER A 56 -26.60 15.26 6.20
C SER A 56 -27.64 14.85 7.23
N MET A 57 -28.65 15.69 7.45
CA MET A 57 -29.83 15.30 8.25
C MET A 57 -30.56 14.09 7.65
N ALA A 58 -30.43 13.87 6.35
CA ALA A 58 -30.96 12.69 5.66
C ALA A 58 -30.40 11.38 6.24
N ASN A 59 -29.18 11.40 6.79
CA ASN A 59 -28.46 10.23 7.30
C ASN A 59 -29.25 9.37 8.29
N ASP A 60 -30.17 9.97 9.04
CA ASP A 60 -30.95 9.30 10.08
C ASP A 60 -32.25 8.68 9.55
N TYR A 61 -32.64 9.04 8.32
CA TYR A 61 -33.81 8.51 7.63
C TYR A 61 -33.50 7.27 6.77
N PHE A 62 -32.23 6.90 6.62
CA PHE A 62 -31.84 5.71 5.86
C PHE A 62 -31.60 4.53 6.80
N GLU A 63 -32.12 3.36 6.41
CA GLU A 63 -31.90 2.12 7.14
C GLU A 63 -30.41 1.73 7.15
N LYS A 64 -29.89 1.44 8.35
CA LYS A 64 -28.50 1.06 8.57
C LYS A 64 -28.42 -0.19 9.42
N PRO A 65 -27.41 -1.04 9.19
CA PRO A 65 -26.36 -0.92 8.17
C PRO A 65 -26.79 -1.38 6.76
N ALA A 66 -26.05 -0.98 5.72
CA ALA A 66 -26.31 -1.44 4.35
C ALA A 66 -25.87 -2.90 4.16
N LYS A 67 -26.60 -3.63 3.31
CA LYS A 67 -26.23 -4.99 2.90
C LYS A 67 -25.67 -4.97 1.47
N LEU A 68 -24.42 -5.40 1.31
CA LEU A 68 -23.76 -5.57 0.02
C LEU A 68 -23.82 -7.04 -0.38
N TYR A 69 -24.46 -7.34 -1.51
CA TYR A 69 -24.51 -8.68 -2.09
C TYR A 69 -23.48 -8.76 -3.22
N VAL A 70 -22.39 -9.47 -2.97
CA VAL A 70 -21.36 -9.73 -3.98
C VAL A 70 -21.71 -11.04 -4.69
N LYS A 71 -21.94 -10.95 -5.99
CA LYS A 71 -22.08 -12.11 -6.88
C LYS A 71 -21.18 -11.88 -8.10
N LYS A 72 -20.34 -12.86 -8.40
CA LYS A 72 -19.55 -12.90 -9.62
C LYS A 72 -20.51 -13.05 -10.80
N VAL A 73 -20.69 -11.98 -11.55
CA VAL A 73 -21.34 -12.06 -12.86
C VAL A 73 -20.44 -12.93 -13.73
N LYS A 74 -20.99 -14.04 -14.21
CA LYS A 74 -20.29 -15.02 -15.05
C LYS A 74 -20.10 -14.46 -16.46
#